data_AF-A0A3A5JW98-F1
#
_entry.id   AF-A0A3A5JW98-F1
#
_cell.length_a   1.000
_cell.length_b   1.000
_cell.length_c   1.000
_cell.angle_alpha   90.00
_cell.angle_beta   90.00
_cell.angle_gamma   90.00
#
_symmetry.space_group_name_H-M   'P 1'
#
loop_
_entity.id
_entity.type
_entity.pdbx_description
1 polymer ?
#
loop_
_entity_poly.entity_id
_entity_poly.type
_entity_poly.pdbx_seq_one_letter_code
_entity_poly.pdbx_strand_id
1 'polypeptide(L)'
;SKPVAMIPNCAATRHAHFVLDGSGPVSLEAPSLDLWPKIDWAPDYNKSRRVNLDTLTREEVASWKPGDTLLLNGKMLTGRDAAHKRIQDMLAKGEPLPVDFANRVIYYVGPVDPVKDEAVGPAGPTTATRMD
;
A
#
# COMPACT_ATOMS: atom_id res chain seq x y z
N SER A 1 -35.08 16.71 12.03
CA SER A 1 -34.10 15.95 11.24
C SER A 1 -33.50 14.87 12.12
N LYS A 2 -33.22 13.67 11.58
CA LYS A 2 -32.55 12.58 12.32
C LYS A 2 -31.24 12.24 11.58
N PRO A 3 -30.14 12.95 11.84
CA PRO A 3 -28.88 12.63 11.18
C PRO A 3 -28.39 11.24 11.64
N VAL A 4 -27.87 10.47 10.68
CA VAL A 4 -27.23 9.16 10.91
C VAL A 4 -25.83 9.23 10.31
N ALA A 5 -24.83 8.75 11.06
CA ALA A 5 -23.45 8.68 10.64
C ALA A 5 -22.89 7.27 10.83
N MET A 6 -22.06 6.82 9.89
CA MET A 6 -21.32 5.56 9.95
C MET A 6 -19.83 5.85 9.78
N ILE A 7 -19.00 5.40 10.73
CA ILE A 7 -17.56 5.64 10.74
C ILE A 7 -16.86 4.29 10.99
N PRO A 8 -16.31 3.63 9.96
CA PRO A 8 -15.60 2.38 10.15
C PRO A 8 -14.20 2.63 10.72
N ASN A 9 -13.72 1.68 11.52
CA ASN A 9 -12.31 1.57 11.87
C ASN A 9 -11.61 0.61 10.91
N CYS A 10 -10.40 0.96 10.46
CA CYS A 10 -9.61 0.10 9.58
C CYS A 10 -8.73 -0.88 10.37
N ALA A 11 -8.02 -1.77 9.67
CA ALA A 11 -7.09 -2.72 10.30
C ALA A 11 -6.02 -2.03 11.16
N ALA A 12 -5.62 -0.80 10.81
CA ALA A 12 -4.73 0.04 11.62
C ALA A 12 -5.51 0.86 12.66
N THR A 13 -6.36 0.20 13.45
CA THR A 13 -7.11 0.83 14.55
C THR A 13 -6.12 1.25 15.64
N ARG A 14 -5.88 2.56 15.74
CA ARG A 14 -4.91 3.15 16.67
C ARG A 14 -5.64 4.21 17.49
N HIS A 15 -5.89 3.90 18.75
CA HIS A 15 -6.69 4.71 19.64
C HIS A 15 -6.22 4.52 21.08
N ALA A 16 -6.11 5.61 21.84
CA ALA A 16 -5.69 5.60 23.23
C ALA A 16 -6.59 6.54 24.05
N HIS A 17 -6.92 6.10 25.27
CA HIS A 17 -7.61 6.91 26.27
C HIS A 17 -6.66 7.16 27.44
N PHE A 18 -6.71 8.36 28.01
CA PHE A 18 -5.99 8.69 29.24
C PHE A 18 -6.78 9.71 30.05
N VAL A 19 -6.47 9.81 31.35
CA VAL A 19 -7.04 10.79 32.28
C VAL A 19 -5.89 11.54 32.92
N LEU A 20 -6.01 12.86 33.06
CA LEU A 20 -5.04 13.68 33.77
C LEU A 20 -5.59 14.02 35.16
N ASP A 21 -4.97 13.50 36.20
CA ASP A 21 -5.37 13.68 37.60
C ASP A 21 -4.30 14.39 38.45
N GLY A 22 -3.19 14.82 37.81
CA GLY A 22 -2.07 15.48 38.49
C GLY A 22 -1.07 14.53 39.15
N SER A 23 -1.23 13.21 39.02
CA SER A 23 -0.31 12.21 39.58
C SER A 23 1.04 12.10 38.84
N GLY A 24 1.14 12.65 37.62
CA GLY A 24 2.35 12.62 36.81
C GLY A 24 2.06 12.29 35.33
N PRO A 25 3.11 11.96 34.55
CA PRO A 25 2.94 11.55 33.16
C PRO A 25 2.26 10.18 33.05
N VAL A 26 1.36 10.03 32.08
CA VAL A 26 0.79 8.73 31.70
C VAL A 26 1.75 8.01 30.76
N SER A 27 2.04 6.74 31.05
CA SER A 27 2.79 5.85 30.16
C SER A 27 1.83 4.87 29.48
N LEU A 28 2.00 4.67 28.17
CA LEU A 28 1.28 3.64 27.41
C LEU A 28 2.23 2.49 27.13
N GLU A 29 2.00 1.36 27.79
CA GLU A 29 2.78 0.14 27.54
C GLU A 29 2.35 -0.51 26.22
N ALA A 30 3.32 -0.96 25.43
CA ALA A 30 3.04 -1.69 24.21
C ALA A 30 2.32 -3.00 24.55
N PRO A 31 1.24 -3.38 23.84
CA PRO A 31 0.53 -4.61 24.17
C PRO A 31 1.38 -5.84 23.84
N SER A 32 1.20 -6.94 24.58
CA SER A 32 1.93 -8.18 24.32
C SER A 32 1.60 -8.73 22.94
N LEU A 33 2.62 -9.05 22.13
CA LEU A 33 2.48 -9.63 20.80
C LEU A 33 1.64 -10.92 20.78
N ASP A 34 1.52 -11.62 21.91
CA ASP A 34 0.68 -12.81 22.06
C ASP A 34 -0.83 -12.53 21.93
N LEU A 35 -1.25 -11.27 22.03
CA LEU A 35 -2.64 -10.85 21.79
C LEU A 35 -3.01 -10.90 20.30
N TRP A 36 -2.03 -10.91 19.41
CA TRP A 36 -2.26 -11.00 17.98
C TRP A 36 -2.49 -12.45 17.61
N PRO A 37 -3.45 -12.74 16.70
CA PRO A 37 -3.65 -14.09 16.22
C PRO A 37 -2.36 -14.60 15.58
N LYS A 38 -2.02 -15.87 15.84
CA LYS A 38 -0.92 -16.53 15.13
C LYS A 38 -1.36 -16.72 13.68
N ILE A 39 -0.79 -15.94 12.79
CA ILE A 39 -1.08 -15.99 11.35
C ILE A 39 -0.14 -17.03 10.73
N ASP A 40 -0.59 -18.28 10.65
CA ASP A 40 0.04 -19.31 9.82
C ASP A 40 -0.46 -19.19 8.36
N TRP A 41 -0.29 -18.01 7.78
CA TRP A 41 -0.63 -17.77 6.39
C TRP A 41 0.63 -17.74 5.53
N ALA A 42 0.64 -18.59 4.51
CA ALA A 42 1.57 -18.51 3.40
C ALA A 42 0.76 -18.50 2.10
N PRO A 43 1.20 -17.76 1.07
CA PRO A 43 0.58 -17.91 -0.24
C PRO A 43 0.74 -19.36 -0.70
N ASP A 44 -0.27 -19.89 -1.38
CA ASP A 44 -0.16 -21.19 -2.02
C ASP A 44 0.80 -21.05 -3.20
N TYR A 45 2.08 -21.35 -2.98
CA TYR A 45 3.13 -21.19 -4.01
C TYR A 45 2.94 -22.10 -5.22
N ASN A 46 2.07 -23.12 -5.14
CA ASN A 46 1.75 -24.00 -6.25
C ASN A 46 0.60 -23.45 -7.10
N LYS A 47 -0.41 -22.82 -6.46
CA LYS A 47 -1.53 -22.19 -7.17
C LYS A 47 -1.25 -20.77 -7.61
N SER A 48 -0.36 -20.05 -6.91
CA SER A 48 -0.05 -18.67 -7.21
C SER A 48 0.85 -18.57 -8.45
N ARG A 49 0.53 -17.63 -9.34
CA ARG A 49 1.33 -17.39 -10.54
C ARG A 49 2.50 -16.47 -10.21
N ARG A 50 3.72 -16.90 -10.53
CA ARG A 50 4.91 -16.05 -10.40
C ARG A 50 5.04 -15.15 -11.63
N VAL A 51 5.29 -13.87 -11.40
CA VAL A 51 5.39 -12.85 -12.44
C VAL A 51 6.70 -12.10 -12.29
N ASN A 52 7.50 -12.08 -13.35
CA ASN A 52 8.69 -11.24 -13.44
C ASN A 52 8.33 -9.89 -14.10
N LEU A 53 8.39 -8.82 -13.31
CA LEU A 53 8.08 -7.45 -13.73
C LEU A 53 9.10 -6.89 -14.71
N ASP A 54 10.35 -7.36 -14.66
CA ASP A 54 11.41 -6.87 -15.55
C ASP A 54 11.23 -7.36 -17.01
N THR A 55 10.41 -8.39 -17.21
CA THR A 55 10.10 -9.00 -18.52
C THR A 55 8.61 -9.01 -18.82
N LEU A 56 7.83 -8.13 -18.18
CA LEU A 56 6.37 -8.12 -18.30
C LEU A 56 5.91 -7.77 -19.73
N THR A 57 4.95 -8.50 -20.26
CA THR A 57 4.34 -8.25 -21.59
C THR A 57 2.84 -8.01 -21.47
N ARG A 58 2.25 -7.41 -22.50
CA ARG A 58 0.80 -7.18 -22.54
C ARG A 58 0.01 -8.49 -22.62
N GLU A 59 0.55 -9.48 -23.31
CA GLU A 59 -0.05 -10.81 -23.48
C GLU A 59 -0.08 -11.56 -22.14
N GLU A 60 0.99 -11.46 -21.35
CA GLU A 60 1.06 -12.01 -19.99
C GLU A 60 -0.04 -11.40 -19.12
N VAL A 61 -0.13 -10.06 -19.07
CA VAL A 61 -1.14 -9.33 -18.28
C VAL A 61 -2.56 -9.68 -18.73
N ALA A 62 -2.80 -9.75 -20.04
CA ALA A 62 -4.11 -10.10 -20.60
C ALA A 62 -4.55 -11.54 -20.30
N SER A 63 -3.62 -12.41 -19.91
CA SER A 63 -3.94 -13.79 -19.53
C SER A 63 -4.45 -13.95 -18.09
N TRP A 64 -4.33 -12.92 -17.26
CA TRP A 64 -4.73 -12.95 -15.85
C TRP A 64 -6.25 -12.84 -15.70
N LYS A 65 -6.78 -13.49 -14.66
CA LYS A 65 -8.20 -13.48 -14.33
C LYS A 65 -8.45 -12.90 -12.94
N PRO A 66 -9.59 -12.21 -12.72
CA PRO A 66 -9.99 -11.81 -11.38
C PRO A 66 -10.02 -12.99 -10.41
N GLY A 67 -9.38 -12.84 -9.25
CA GLY A 67 -9.21 -13.91 -8.25
C GLY A 67 -7.88 -14.65 -8.33
N ASP A 68 -7.09 -14.48 -9.40
CA ASP A 68 -5.74 -15.02 -9.47
C ASP A 68 -4.84 -14.39 -8.39
N THR A 69 -4.05 -15.23 -7.72
CA THR A 69 -3.00 -14.75 -6.81
C THR A 69 -1.68 -14.66 -7.57
N LEU A 70 -1.11 -13.46 -7.63
CA LEU A 70 0.15 -13.18 -8.32
C LEU A 70 1.27 -12.93 -7.32
N LEU A 71 2.44 -13.54 -7.56
CA LEU A 71 3.68 -13.30 -6.82
C LEU A 71 4.63 -12.49 -7.71
N LEU A 72 4.74 -11.20 -7.44
CA LEU A 72 5.49 -10.26 -8.26
C LEU A 72 6.96 -10.19 -7.83
N ASN A 73 7.88 -10.22 -8.80
CA ASN A 73 9.31 -10.02 -8.60
C ASN A 73 9.87 -9.09 -9.68
N GLY A 74 10.77 -8.18 -9.32
CA GLY A 74 11.38 -7.23 -10.26
C GLY A 74 11.08 -5.78 -9.89
N LYS A 75 11.32 -4.86 -10.83
CA LYS A 75 11.19 -3.42 -10.59
C LYS A 75 9.75 -2.92 -10.78
N MET A 76 9.33 -2.02 -9.91
CA MET A 76 8.06 -1.31 -10.03
C MET A 76 8.24 0.18 -9.77
N LEU A 77 7.37 0.99 -10.35
CA LEU A 77 7.29 2.41 -10.08
C LEU A 77 6.43 2.63 -8.84
N THR A 78 6.68 3.71 -8.11
CA THR A 78 5.81 4.14 -7.01
C THR A 78 5.25 5.51 -7.32
N GLY A 79 4.00 5.74 -6.95
CA GLY A 79 3.35 7.02 -7.19
C GLY A 79 1.89 7.01 -6.76
N ARG A 80 1.44 8.09 -6.13
CA ARG A 80 0.05 8.29 -5.70
C ARG A 80 -0.51 9.59 -6.28
N ASP A 81 -1.35 10.28 -5.53
CA ASP A 81 -2.11 11.48 -5.93
C ASP A 81 -1.22 12.55 -6.60
N ALA A 82 -0.14 12.99 -5.94
CA ALA A 82 0.72 14.06 -6.45
C ALA A 82 1.49 13.66 -7.71
N ALA A 83 1.87 12.39 -7.82
CA ALA A 83 2.56 11.86 -8.99
C ALA A 83 1.61 11.82 -10.20
N HIS A 84 0.38 11.33 -10.01
CA HIS A 84 -0.64 11.27 -11.07
C HIS A 84 -1.06 12.67 -11.53
N LYS A 85 -1.24 13.61 -10.60
CA LYS A 85 -1.50 15.01 -10.95
C LYS A 85 -0.38 15.61 -11.80
N ARG A 86 0.88 15.41 -11.42
CA ARG A 86 2.03 15.89 -12.19
C ARG A 86 2.10 15.27 -13.59
N ILE A 87 1.85 13.96 -13.71
CA ILE A 87 1.80 13.26 -15.00
C ILE A 87 0.72 13.88 -15.89
N GLN A 88 -0.49 14.10 -15.36
CA GLN A 88 -1.58 14.73 -16.09
C GLN A 88 -1.24 16.15 -16.55
N ASP A 89 -0.65 16.97 -15.67
CA ASP A 89 -0.24 18.34 -15.99
C ASP A 89 0.82 18.38 -17.12
N MET A 90 1.77 17.45 -17.11
CA MET A 90 2.80 17.34 -18.14
C MET A 90 2.22 16.89 -19.48
N LEU A 91 1.32 15.89 -19.47
CA LEU A 91 0.61 15.45 -20.67
C LEU A 91 -0.23 16.57 -21.28
N ALA A 92 -0.93 17.35 -20.47
CA ALA A 92 -1.72 18.50 -20.93
C ALA A 92 -0.87 19.58 -21.59
N LYS A 93 0.41 19.71 -21.20
CA LYS A 93 1.38 20.65 -21.78
C LYS A 93 2.16 20.08 -22.97
N GLY A 94 1.97 18.80 -23.30
CA GLY A 94 2.77 18.10 -24.32
C GLY A 94 4.24 17.90 -23.89
N GLU A 95 4.52 17.93 -22.59
CA GLU A 95 5.86 17.70 -22.05
C GLU A 95 6.20 16.20 -22.03
N PRO A 96 7.46 15.81 -22.26
CA PRO A 96 7.88 14.42 -22.14
C PRO A 96 7.79 13.97 -20.68
N LEU A 97 7.27 12.77 -20.45
CA LEU A 97 7.18 12.18 -19.11
C LEU A 97 8.58 11.83 -18.57
N PRO A 98 8.78 11.93 -17.23
CA PRO A 98 10.10 11.73 -16.62
C PRO A 98 10.56 10.27 -16.65
N VAL A 99 9.64 9.32 -16.91
CA VAL A 99 9.91 7.88 -16.99
C VAL A 99 9.05 7.27 -18.08
N ASP A 100 9.53 6.17 -18.66
CA ASP A 100 8.73 5.32 -19.54
C ASP A 100 7.82 4.40 -18.72
N PHE A 101 6.53 4.44 -19.04
CA PHE A 101 5.48 3.63 -18.41
C PHE A 101 5.13 2.37 -19.20
N ALA A 102 5.69 2.18 -20.40
CA ALA A 102 5.44 1.00 -21.22
C ALA A 102 5.88 -0.27 -20.48
N ASN A 103 4.95 -1.22 -20.33
CA ASN A 103 5.16 -2.49 -19.63
C ASN A 103 5.77 -2.31 -18.21
N ARG A 104 5.27 -1.32 -17.47
CA ARG A 104 5.61 -1.08 -16.06
C ARG A 104 4.40 -1.23 -15.17
N VAL A 105 4.64 -1.65 -13.93
CA VAL A 105 3.65 -1.65 -12.86
C VAL A 105 3.88 -0.44 -11.98
N ILE A 106 2.80 0.26 -11.64
CA ILE A 106 2.81 1.36 -10.66
C ILE A 106 2.18 0.84 -9.37
N TYR A 107 2.93 0.93 -8.28
CA TYR A 107 2.45 0.66 -6.94
C TYR A 107 2.01 1.97 -6.28
N TYR A 108 0.73 2.05 -5.94
CA TYR A 108 0.17 3.19 -5.24
C TYR A 108 0.53 3.11 -3.76
N VAL A 109 1.68 3.66 -3.41
CA VAL A 109 2.26 3.59 -2.06
C VAL A 109 2.86 4.93 -1.66
N GLY A 110 2.80 5.22 -0.35
CA GLY A 110 3.58 6.26 0.30
C GLY A 110 4.43 5.60 1.38
N PRO A 111 5.64 5.11 1.06
CA PRO A 111 6.47 4.44 2.04
C PRO A 111 6.90 5.41 3.14
N VAL A 112 7.01 4.90 4.35
CA VAL A 112 7.63 5.62 5.46
C VAL A 112 9.14 5.44 5.38
N ASP A 113 9.90 6.39 5.92
CA ASP A 113 11.36 6.30 5.98
C ASP A 113 11.79 4.99 6.67
N PRO A 114 12.78 4.27 6.11
CA PRO A 114 13.30 3.06 6.72
C PRO A 114 13.94 3.39 8.07
N VAL A 115 13.81 2.45 9.01
CA VAL A 115 14.48 2.56 10.31
C VAL A 115 15.67 1.61 10.37
N LYS A 116 16.77 2.06 10.98
CA LYS A 116 17.99 1.26 11.14
C LYS A 116 18.52 0.78 9.78
N ASP A 117 18.68 -0.54 9.62
CA ASP A 117 19.23 -1.19 8.43
C ASP A 117 18.14 -1.74 7.49
N GLU A 118 16.87 -1.34 7.67
CA GLU A 118 15.79 -1.77 6.78
C GLU A 118 15.94 -1.20 5.37
N ALA A 119 15.74 -2.04 4.35
CA ALA A 119 15.79 -1.59 2.96
C ALA A 119 14.62 -0.65 2.60
N VAL A 120 13.47 -0.81 3.27
CA VAL A 120 12.27 0.00 3.08
C VAL A 120 11.50 0.05 4.40
N GLY A 121 10.98 1.21 4.78
CA GLY A 121 10.03 1.31 5.89
C GLY A 121 8.65 0.76 5.50
N PRO A 122 7.66 0.87 6.40
CA PRO A 122 6.29 0.44 6.11
C PRO A 122 5.76 0.99 4.78
N ALA A 123 5.35 0.09 3.88
CA ALA A 123 5.01 0.40 2.50
C ALA A 123 3.70 -0.29 2.04
N GLY A 124 2.62 -0.10 2.81
CA GLY A 124 1.30 -0.64 2.47
C GLY A 124 0.61 0.11 1.31
N PRO A 125 -0.32 -0.55 0.58
CA PRO A 125 -1.00 0.05 -0.55
C PRO A 125 -1.92 1.20 -0.14
N THR A 126 -2.22 2.07 -1.10
CA THR A 126 -3.22 3.13 -1.03
C THR A 126 -4.46 2.75 -1.83
N THR A 127 -5.63 3.32 -1.48
CA THR A 127 -6.90 3.15 -2.19
C THR A 127 -6.78 3.49 -3.68
N ALA A 128 -7.00 2.50 -4.56
CA ALA A 128 -6.78 2.64 -6.00
C ALA A 128 -7.73 3.63 -6.68
N THR A 129 -9.00 3.70 -6.25
CA THR A 129 -10.03 4.54 -6.87
C THR A 129 -9.78 6.05 -6.79
N ARG A 130 -8.75 6.50 -6.05
CA ARG A 130 -8.34 7.90 -6.06
C ARG A 130 -7.49 8.27 -7.28
N MET A 131 -7.08 7.28 -8.07
CA MET A 131 -6.24 7.43 -9.25
C MET A 131 -7.00 7.15 -10.56
N ASP A 132 -8.30 6.85 -10.48
CA ASP A 132 -9.21 6.78 -11.64
C ASP A 132 -9.54 8.18 -12.16
#